data_AF-A0A415I859-F1
#
_entry.id   AF-A0A415I859-F1
#
_cell.length_a   1.000
_cell.length_b   1.000
_cell.length_c   1.000
_cell.angle_alpha   90.00
_cell.angle_beta   90.00
_cell.angle_gamma   90.00
#
_symmetry.space_group_name_H-M   'P 1'
#
loop_
_entity.id
_entity.type
_entity.pdbx_description
1 polymer ?
#
loop_
_entity_poly.entity_id
_entity_poly.type
_entity_poly.pdbx_seq_one_letter_code
_entity_poly.pdbx_strand_id
1 'polypeptide(L)'
;MKKHLLFTLLGVLTCYSCSNSYDLLENDLELAKAATDYEASTRAIEEDTDSLKIETVADEETIQQLMDDYVTELMNRTSIAKEKVMRTVYSASDDVVGVFRVGTCGGYAELDVRIDTEDTRSKSKTEGSVGDSYVDSNGNVVLRFCLTEASQYYPGGVFLVKHINYNRTDFSFTYPSMKIIARYHDCDDKRPINDAWGTHPKYNSAKAISTGYTKIDNNVVLAWAFPDRRGVPSTMTSGQFGPKTRINYGVICGSPAGTMGKILFDDEDSSNKNWAKLYTGYTFTKDLASETLYGEYGLNTGKNTLYSITLNTNLDCFKNKNIYHPRMITAN
;
A
#
# COMPACT_ATOMS: atom_id res chain seq x y z
N MET A 1 -38.53 -19.60 -10.24
CA MET A 1 -39.16 -20.13 -11.48
C MET A 1 -40.17 -19.13 -12.00
N LYS A 2 -39.86 -18.41 -13.10
CA LYS A 2 -40.79 -17.74 -14.04
C LYS A 2 -40.00 -16.75 -14.91
N LYS A 3 -39.50 -17.22 -16.05
CA LYS A 3 -39.15 -16.37 -17.21
C LYS A 3 -39.45 -17.17 -18.48
N HIS A 4 -40.73 -17.24 -18.83
CA HIS A 4 -41.18 -17.49 -20.20
C HIS A 4 -41.74 -16.17 -20.71
N LEU A 5 -40.91 -15.43 -21.45
CA LEU A 5 -41.39 -14.33 -22.27
C LEU A 5 -40.38 -14.13 -23.41
N LEU A 6 -40.64 -14.80 -24.54
CA LEU A 6 -40.44 -14.33 -25.92
C LEU A 6 -40.45 -15.57 -26.83
N PHE A 7 -41.63 -15.97 -27.30
CA PHE A 7 -41.79 -16.80 -28.49
C PHE A 7 -43.15 -16.52 -29.11
N THR A 8 -43.35 -15.27 -29.56
CA THR A 8 -44.51 -14.88 -30.35
C THR A 8 -44.12 -13.74 -31.28
N LEU A 9 -43.33 -14.02 -32.32
CA LEU A 9 -43.37 -13.22 -33.56
C LEU A 9 -42.66 -13.91 -34.75
N LEU A 10 -42.96 -15.17 -35.07
CA LEU A 10 -42.65 -15.71 -36.40
C LEU A 10 -43.74 -16.69 -36.80
N GLY A 11 -44.85 -16.11 -37.27
CA GLY A 11 -46.03 -16.84 -37.67
C GLY A 11 -46.82 -16.08 -38.73
N VAL A 12 -46.15 -15.54 -39.76
CA VAL A 12 -46.79 -15.24 -41.04
C VAL A 12 -45.76 -15.39 -42.15
N LEU A 13 -46.08 -16.28 -43.08
CA LEU A 13 -45.67 -16.41 -44.50
C LEU A 13 -45.23 -17.84 -44.82
N THR A 14 -46.20 -18.74 -44.84
CA THR A 14 -46.15 -19.91 -45.72
C THR A 14 -47.09 -19.67 -46.90
N CYS A 15 -46.64 -20.20 -48.05
CA CYS A 15 -47.29 -20.28 -49.36
C CYS A 15 -46.96 -19.14 -50.32
N TYR A 16 -46.00 -19.38 -51.22
CA TYR A 16 -46.27 -19.46 -52.66
C TYR A 16 -45.13 -20.19 -53.41
N SER A 17 -45.48 -21.36 -53.96
CA SER A 17 -44.99 -22.01 -55.19
C SER A 17 -43.49 -22.14 -55.53
N CYS A 18 -43.07 -23.40 -55.74
CA CYS A 18 -41.82 -23.84 -56.37
C CYS A 18 -41.50 -23.12 -57.68
N SER A 19 -40.29 -22.57 -57.80
CA SER A 19 -39.56 -22.40 -59.06
C SER A 19 -38.06 -22.24 -58.81
N ASN A 20 -37.29 -23.14 -59.41
CA ASN A 20 -35.84 -23.14 -59.64
C ASN A 20 -34.87 -23.34 -58.47
N SER A 21 -34.17 -24.47 -58.61
CA SER A 21 -33.19 -25.12 -57.76
C SER A 21 -31.77 -24.75 -58.16
N TYR A 22 -31.26 -23.58 -57.75
CA TYR A 22 -29.82 -23.29 -57.81
C TYR A 22 -29.29 -22.37 -56.69
N ASP A 23 -30.16 -21.86 -55.81
CA ASP A 23 -29.80 -20.80 -54.84
C ASP A 23 -29.69 -21.31 -53.38
N LEU A 24 -29.83 -22.62 -53.16
CA LEU A 24 -29.78 -23.22 -51.82
C LEU A 24 -28.36 -23.61 -51.40
N LEU A 25 -27.48 -23.94 -52.35
CA LEU A 25 -26.12 -24.36 -52.05
C LEU A 25 -25.19 -23.18 -51.71
N GLU A 26 -25.43 -22.01 -52.31
CA GLU A 26 -24.66 -20.79 -52.04
C GLU A 26 -25.01 -20.22 -50.66
N ASN A 27 -26.28 -20.30 -50.28
CA ASN A 27 -26.77 -19.96 -48.94
C ASN A 27 -26.25 -20.90 -47.84
N ASP A 28 -26.18 -22.21 -48.09
CA ASP A 28 -25.66 -23.18 -47.10
C ASP A 28 -24.15 -23.00 -46.87
N LEU A 29 -23.39 -22.64 -47.91
CA LEU A 29 -21.95 -22.34 -47.79
C LEU A 29 -21.70 -21.00 -47.09
N GLU A 30 -22.48 -19.96 -47.40
CA GLU A 30 -22.40 -18.68 -46.69
C GLU A 30 -22.85 -18.79 -45.23
N LEU A 31 -23.87 -19.59 -44.94
CA LEU A 31 -24.32 -19.85 -43.57
C LEU A 31 -23.29 -20.67 -42.79
N ALA A 32 -22.67 -21.68 -43.42
CA ALA A 32 -21.58 -22.44 -42.81
C ALA A 32 -20.36 -21.55 -42.55
N LYS A 33 -20.02 -20.66 -43.49
CA LYS A 33 -18.93 -19.69 -43.34
C LYS A 33 -19.24 -18.66 -42.25
N ALA A 34 -20.46 -18.14 -42.19
CA ALA A 34 -20.90 -17.22 -41.14
C ALA A 34 -20.94 -17.91 -39.77
N ALA A 35 -21.30 -19.19 -39.71
CA ALA A 35 -21.24 -19.98 -38.48
C ALA A 35 -19.79 -20.22 -38.04
N THR A 36 -18.86 -20.52 -38.97
CA THR A 36 -17.44 -20.66 -38.63
C THR A 36 -16.78 -19.34 -38.28
N ASP A 37 -17.16 -18.23 -38.94
CA ASP A 37 -16.65 -16.89 -38.63
C ASP A 37 -17.22 -16.39 -37.29
N TYR A 38 -18.47 -16.74 -36.97
CA TYR A 38 -19.06 -16.50 -35.65
C TYR A 38 -18.39 -17.35 -34.58
N GLU A 39 -18.18 -18.65 -34.80
CA GLU A 39 -17.46 -19.52 -33.87
C GLU A 39 -15.99 -19.13 -33.70
N ALA A 40 -15.32 -18.68 -34.76
CA ALA A 40 -13.96 -18.16 -34.70
C ALA A 40 -13.91 -16.80 -34.00
N SER A 41 -14.91 -15.93 -34.21
CA SER A 41 -15.05 -14.67 -33.49
C SER A 41 -15.40 -14.89 -32.02
N THR A 42 -16.26 -15.86 -31.68
CA THR A 42 -16.57 -16.18 -30.28
C THR A 42 -15.41 -16.89 -29.62
N ARG A 43 -14.67 -17.74 -30.33
CA ARG A 43 -13.45 -18.36 -29.79
C ARG A 43 -12.32 -17.34 -29.65
N ALA A 44 -12.20 -16.37 -30.57
CA ALA A 44 -11.29 -15.24 -30.42
C ALA A 44 -11.71 -14.29 -29.28
N ILE A 45 -13.02 -14.11 -29.03
CA ILE A 45 -13.52 -13.35 -27.87
C ILE A 45 -13.33 -14.15 -26.57
N GLU A 46 -13.51 -15.47 -26.57
CA GLU A 46 -13.27 -16.34 -25.40
C GLU A 46 -11.77 -16.46 -25.08
N GLU A 47 -10.90 -16.48 -26.10
CA GLU A 47 -9.44 -16.44 -25.95
C GLU A 47 -8.91 -15.03 -25.61
N ASP A 48 -9.62 -13.95 -25.97
CA ASP A 48 -9.30 -12.55 -25.63
C ASP A 48 -10.05 -12.04 -24.37
N THR A 49 -10.92 -12.86 -23.78
CA THR A 49 -11.33 -12.68 -22.38
C THR A 49 -10.32 -13.35 -21.45
N ASP A 50 -9.10 -12.81 -21.45
CA ASP A 50 -8.40 -12.59 -20.19
C ASP A 50 -9.36 -11.75 -19.32
N SER A 51 -10.26 -12.44 -18.62
CA SER A 51 -11.39 -11.80 -17.93
C SER A 51 -10.86 -10.61 -17.14
N LEU A 52 -11.31 -9.40 -17.49
CA LEU A 52 -10.82 -8.17 -16.85
C LEU A 52 -10.81 -8.37 -15.33
N LYS A 53 -9.66 -8.18 -14.68
CA LYS A 53 -9.55 -8.22 -13.22
C LYS A 53 -10.45 -7.11 -12.66
N ILE A 54 -11.56 -7.48 -12.04
CA ILE A 54 -12.55 -6.54 -11.48
C ILE A 54 -12.27 -6.41 -9.98
N GLU A 55 -11.85 -5.23 -9.59
CA GLU A 55 -11.67 -4.83 -8.20
C GLU A 55 -13.00 -4.29 -7.65
N THR A 56 -13.53 -4.86 -6.57
CA THR A 56 -14.77 -4.43 -5.91
C THR A 56 -14.47 -3.87 -4.52
N VAL A 57 -15.33 -2.98 -4.03
CA VAL A 57 -15.17 -2.31 -2.72
C VAL A 57 -16.33 -2.75 -1.82
N ALA A 58 -16.04 -2.98 -0.54
CA ALA A 58 -17.09 -3.20 0.46
C ALA A 58 -18.00 -1.97 0.59
N ASP A 59 -19.14 -2.16 1.25
CA ASP A 59 -19.99 -1.04 1.62
C ASP A 59 -19.31 -0.14 2.69
N GLU A 60 -19.72 1.12 2.71
CA GLU A 60 -19.11 2.16 3.56
C GLU A 60 -19.30 1.87 5.06
N GLU A 61 -20.41 1.23 5.45
CA GLU A 61 -20.69 0.89 6.85
C GLU A 61 -19.71 -0.18 7.37
N THR A 62 -19.46 -1.22 6.57
CA THR A 62 -18.47 -2.26 6.88
C THR A 62 -17.06 -1.67 7.04
N ILE A 63 -16.64 -0.79 6.13
CA ILE A 63 -15.33 -0.14 6.19
C ILE A 63 -15.23 0.74 7.45
N GLN A 64 -16.28 1.52 7.73
CA GLN A 64 -16.33 2.40 8.90
C GLN A 64 -16.28 1.60 10.21
N GLN A 65 -16.98 0.47 10.30
CA GLN A 65 -16.94 -0.40 11.46
C GLN A 65 -15.53 -0.93 11.72
N LEU A 66 -14.83 -1.40 10.68
CA LEU A 66 -13.44 -1.86 10.80
C LEU A 66 -12.49 -0.74 11.26
N MET A 67 -12.71 0.47 10.77
CA MET A 67 -11.97 1.66 11.19
C MET A 67 -12.19 1.96 12.67
N ASP A 68 -13.42 1.86 13.15
CA ASP A 68 -13.80 2.13 14.54
C ASP A 68 -13.29 1.05 15.49
N ASP A 69 -13.35 -0.22 15.09
CA ASP A 69 -12.78 -1.36 15.82
C ASP A 69 -11.26 -1.20 15.98
N TYR A 70 -10.57 -0.84 14.90
CA TYR A 70 -9.14 -0.56 14.94
C TYR A 70 -8.81 0.60 15.90
N VAL A 71 -9.56 1.70 15.83
CA VAL A 71 -9.35 2.85 16.73
C VAL A 71 -9.62 2.46 18.18
N THR A 72 -10.68 1.69 18.44
CA THR A 72 -11.03 1.22 19.78
C THR A 72 -9.94 0.32 20.35
N GLU A 73 -9.46 -0.64 19.57
CA GLU A 73 -8.35 -1.51 19.94
C GLU A 73 -7.09 -0.69 20.25
N LEU A 74 -6.74 0.25 19.37
CA LEU A 74 -5.59 1.14 19.52
C LEU A 74 -5.69 1.95 20.83
N MET A 75 -6.86 2.49 21.15
CA MET A 75 -7.09 3.29 22.37
C MET A 75 -7.03 2.45 23.65
N ASN A 76 -7.46 1.18 23.58
CA ASN A 76 -7.47 0.26 24.72
C ASN A 76 -6.10 -0.36 25.01
N ARG A 77 -5.13 -0.27 24.10
CA ARG A 77 -3.78 -0.78 24.33
C ARG A 77 -3.08 -0.01 25.45
N THR A 78 -2.64 -0.76 26.47
CA THR A 78 -2.00 -0.19 27.67
C THR A 78 -0.71 0.58 27.34
N SER A 79 0.02 0.21 26.28
CA SER A 79 1.18 0.94 25.77
C SER A 79 0.81 2.39 25.42
N ILE A 80 -0.27 2.56 24.67
CA ILE A 80 -0.80 3.85 24.22
C ILE A 80 -1.38 4.64 25.39
N ALA A 81 -2.13 3.97 26.27
CA ALA A 81 -2.68 4.60 27.48
C ALA A 81 -1.57 5.12 28.41
N LYS A 82 -0.52 4.32 28.66
CA LYS A 82 0.63 4.74 29.48
C LYS A 82 1.39 5.90 28.83
N GLU A 83 1.58 5.87 27.52
CA GLU A 83 2.30 6.92 26.80
C GLU A 83 1.52 8.25 26.75
N LYS A 84 0.19 8.20 26.61
CA LYS A 84 -0.69 9.38 26.73
C LYS A 84 -0.63 10.04 28.11
N VAL A 85 -0.48 9.23 29.16
CA VAL A 85 -0.39 9.70 30.55
C VAL A 85 1.01 10.25 30.87
N MET A 86 2.07 9.69 30.29
CA MET A 86 3.47 10.10 30.47
C MET A 86 3.88 11.31 29.61
N ARG A 87 2.99 12.31 29.51
CA ARG A 87 2.97 13.50 28.62
C ARG A 87 4.26 14.37 28.51
N THR A 88 5.37 13.97 29.12
CA THR A 88 6.61 14.74 29.30
C THR A 88 7.89 14.06 28.80
N VAL A 89 7.86 12.84 28.25
CA VAL A 89 9.10 12.16 27.86
C VAL A 89 9.14 11.91 26.35
N TYR A 90 10.16 12.49 25.72
CA TYR A 90 10.63 12.27 24.35
C TYR A 90 10.63 10.77 23.99
N SER A 91 10.64 10.43 22.68
CA SER A 91 10.98 9.06 22.23
C SER A 91 12.16 8.55 23.07
N ALA A 92 12.00 7.44 23.77
CA ALA A 92 13.05 6.93 24.64
C ALA A 92 14.31 6.70 23.80
N SER A 93 15.51 6.80 24.40
CA SER A 93 16.79 6.65 23.70
C SER A 93 16.90 5.36 22.88
N ASP A 94 16.09 4.36 23.24
CA ASP A 94 16.11 2.99 22.71
C ASP A 94 14.93 2.71 21.76
N ASP A 95 14.14 3.74 21.42
CA ASP A 95 13.07 3.62 20.45
C ASP A 95 13.66 3.45 19.04
N VAL A 96 13.06 2.55 18.27
CA VAL A 96 13.52 2.24 16.91
C VAL A 96 12.40 2.37 15.90
N VAL A 97 12.78 2.71 14.66
CA VAL A 97 11.92 2.78 13.48
C VAL A 97 12.55 1.97 12.35
N GLY A 98 11.73 1.48 11.42
CA GLY A 98 12.20 0.81 10.22
C GLY A 98 12.50 1.80 9.10
N VAL A 99 13.72 1.74 8.56
CA VAL A 99 14.06 2.32 7.25
C VAL A 99 14.24 1.19 6.24
N PHE A 100 13.89 1.40 4.98
CA PHE A 100 14.05 0.37 3.96
C PHE A 100 15.52 -0.04 3.85
N ARG A 101 15.76 -1.35 3.90
CA ARG A 101 17.09 -1.93 3.79
C ARG A 101 17.64 -1.72 2.38
N VAL A 102 18.91 -1.33 2.29
CA VAL A 102 19.66 -1.23 1.03
C VAL A 102 21.02 -1.90 1.22
N GLY A 103 21.14 -3.16 0.78
CA GLY A 103 22.33 -3.98 0.97
C GLY A 103 22.47 -4.52 2.39
N THR A 104 23.18 -3.79 3.26
CA THR A 104 23.47 -4.24 4.64
C THR A 104 22.94 -3.25 5.67
N CYS A 105 22.36 -3.76 6.75
CA CYS A 105 22.00 -2.96 7.93
C CYS A 105 23.21 -2.67 8.83
N GLY A 106 24.42 -3.11 8.49
CA GLY A 106 25.60 -2.94 9.32
C GLY A 106 25.40 -3.56 10.70
N GLY A 107 25.46 -2.74 11.75
CA GLY A 107 25.20 -3.17 13.12
C GLY A 107 23.73 -3.10 13.56
N TYR A 108 22.83 -2.61 12.72
CA TYR A 108 21.41 -2.51 13.05
C TYR A 108 20.70 -3.85 12.90
N ALA A 109 19.66 -4.06 13.72
CA ALA A 109 18.81 -5.23 13.58
C ALA A 109 17.99 -5.16 12.28
N GLU A 110 17.67 -6.32 11.74
CA GLU A 110 16.88 -6.47 10.52
C GLU A 110 15.45 -6.87 10.89
N LEU A 111 14.50 -6.46 10.06
CA LEU A 111 13.10 -6.87 10.16
C LEU A 111 12.54 -7.03 8.75
N ASP A 112 12.01 -8.22 8.47
CA ASP A 112 11.23 -8.48 7.27
C ASP A 112 9.76 -8.54 7.67
N VAL A 113 8.90 -7.93 6.85
CA VAL A 113 7.45 -8.00 6.97
C VAL A 113 6.92 -8.59 5.67
N ARG A 114 6.28 -9.75 5.77
CA ARG A 114 5.63 -10.44 4.66
C ARG A 114 4.13 -10.20 4.73
N ILE A 115 3.59 -9.78 3.59
CA ILE A 115 2.18 -9.45 3.44
C ILE A 115 1.66 -10.33 2.32
N ASP A 116 0.68 -11.16 2.67
CA ASP A 116 -0.04 -12.02 1.74
C ASP A 116 -1.02 -11.13 0.97
N THR A 117 -0.79 -11.00 -0.32
CA THR A 117 -1.64 -10.20 -1.21
C THR A 117 -2.45 -11.15 -2.10
N GLU A 118 -3.14 -10.63 -3.11
CA GLU A 118 -3.97 -11.46 -3.99
C GLU A 118 -3.18 -12.63 -4.59
N ASP A 119 -3.63 -13.86 -4.33
CA ASP A 119 -3.04 -15.09 -4.87
C ASP A 119 -3.32 -15.24 -6.37
N THR A 120 -4.48 -14.76 -6.83
CA THR A 120 -5.00 -15.06 -8.18
C THR A 120 -4.87 -13.86 -9.11
N ARG A 121 -3.98 -13.97 -10.11
CA ARG A 121 -3.70 -12.89 -11.07
C ARG A 121 -3.18 -11.62 -10.38
N SER A 122 -2.36 -11.81 -9.35
CA SER A 122 -1.68 -10.74 -8.64
C SER A 122 -1.03 -9.74 -9.59
N LYS A 123 -1.24 -8.46 -9.32
CA LYS A 123 -0.59 -7.32 -9.95
C LYS A 123 0.41 -6.65 -9.01
N SER A 124 0.67 -7.23 -7.83
CA SER A 124 1.72 -6.79 -6.93
C SER A 124 3.04 -6.76 -7.70
N LYS A 125 3.76 -5.65 -7.59
CA LYS A 125 5.05 -5.48 -8.28
C LYS A 125 5.91 -4.43 -7.64
N THR A 126 7.20 -4.50 -7.97
CA THR A 126 8.15 -3.42 -7.72
C THR A 126 8.52 -2.76 -9.04
N GLU A 127 8.69 -1.45 -9.00
CA GLU A 127 9.20 -0.66 -10.12
C GLU A 127 10.38 0.19 -9.63
N GLY A 128 11.45 0.31 -10.43
CA GLY A 128 12.62 1.10 -10.05
C GLY A 128 13.35 0.55 -8.82
N SER A 129 13.99 1.43 -8.05
CA SER A 129 14.81 1.03 -6.89
C SER A 129 14.02 1.14 -5.58
N VAL A 130 13.70 -0.01 -4.99
CA VAL A 130 12.95 -0.12 -3.71
C VAL A 130 13.80 -0.67 -2.55
N GLY A 131 15.12 -0.69 -2.73
CA GLY A 131 16.04 -1.35 -1.80
C GLY A 131 15.99 -2.86 -1.94
N ASP A 132 16.08 -3.57 -0.82
CA ASP A 132 16.10 -5.03 -0.77
C ASP A 132 14.69 -5.65 -0.63
N SER A 133 13.64 -4.82 -0.56
CA SER A 133 12.24 -5.24 -0.60
C SER A 133 11.87 -5.75 -1.99
N TYR A 134 10.94 -6.69 -2.06
CA TYR A 134 10.57 -7.33 -3.33
C TYR A 134 9.14 -7.89 -3.27
N VAL A 135 8.65 -8.29 -4.44
CA VAL A 135 7.46 -9.12 -4.58
C VAL A 135 7.91 -10.52 -4.95
N ASP A 136 7.45 -11.53 -4.20
CA ASP A 136 7.82 -12.92 -4.44
C ASP A 136 7.09 -13.53 -5.64
N SER A 137 7.39 -14.79 -5.96
CA SER A 137 6.79 -15.47 -7.10
C SER A 137 5.28 -15.71 -6.98
N ASN A 138 4.73 -15.61 -5.78
CA ASN A 138 3.31 -15.79 -5.50
C ASN A 138 2.57 -14.44 -5.52
N GLY A 139 3.26 -13.33 -5.77
CA GLY A 139 2.68 -12.00 -5.72
C GLY A 139 2.77 -11.34 -4.35
N ASN A 140 3.27 -12.03 -3.32
CA ASN A 140 3.31 -11.49 -1.98
C ASN A 140 4.40 -10.44 -1.81
N VAL A 141 4.08 -9.42 -1.02
CA VAL A 141 5.02 -8.32 -0.78
C VAL A 141 5.88 -8.61 0.44
N VAL A 142 7.20 -8.55 0.26
CA VAL A 142 8.18 -8.66 1.34
C VAL A 142 8.90 -7.32 1.50
N LEU A 143 8.62 -6.65 2.62
CA LEU A 143 9.28 -5.41 2.99
C LEU A 143 10.46 -5.69 3.91
N ARG A 144 11.64 -5.21 3.56
CA ARG A 144 12.86 -5.39 4.36
C ARG A 144 13.32 -4.08 4.98
N PHE A 145 13.57 -4.12 6.28
CA PHE A 145 13.93 -2.94 7.06
C PHE A 145 15.21 -3.13 7.87
N CYS A 146 15.95 -2.03 8.03
CA CYS A 146 16.90 -1.87 9.12
C CYS A 146 16.20 -1.11 10.26
N LEU A 147 16.27 -1.64 11.48
CA LEU A 147 15.71 -0.99 12.67
C LEU A 147 16.74 -0.04 13.26
N THR A 148 16.46 1.25 13.11
CA THR A 148 17.37 2.37 13.38
C THR A 148 16.77 3.30 14.43
N GLU A 149 17.56 4.20 14.99
CA GLU A 149 17.12 4.99 16.14
C GLU A 149 16.01 5.97 15.75
N ALA A 150 14.89 5.93 16.47
CA ALA A 150 13.83 6.94 16.38
C ALA A 150 14.30 8.32 16.87
N SER A 151 15.46 8.40 17.52
CA SER A 151 16.07 9.69 17.87
C SER A 151 16.62 10.46 16.66
N GLN A 152 16.69 9.86 15.48
CA GLN A 152 17.24 10.51 14.28
C GLN A 152 16.16 11.15 13.41
N TYR A 153 16.57 12.13 12.60
CA TYR A 153 15.73 12.77 11.60
C TYR A 153 15.86 12.02 10.27
N TYR A 154 14.74 11.56 9.74
CA TYR A 154 14.67 10.91 8.44
C TYR A 154 13.88 11.81 7.48
N PRO A 155 14.40 12.11 6.28
CA PRO A 155 13.73 12.96 5.31
C PRO A 155 12.63 12.16 4.58
N GLY A 156 11.61 11.67 5.28
CA GLY A 156 10.54 10.87 4.67
C GLY A 156 9.80 10.01 5.68
N GLY A 157 8.94 9.13 5.17
CA GLY A 157 8.17 8.21 6.00
C GLY A 157 9.01 7.02 6.47
N VAL A 158 9.09 6.84 7.78
CA VAL A 158 9.72 5.66 8.41
C VAL A 158 8.66 4.71 8.96
N PHE A 159 8.94 3.42 8.94
CA PHE A 159 8.03 2.39 9.43
C PHE A 159 7.99 2.37 10.97
N LEU A 160 6.78 2.37 11.54
CA LEU A 160 6.58 2.29 12.98
C LEU A 160 6.42 0.82 13.42
N VAL A 161 7.45 0.26 14.05
CA VAL A 161 7.38 -1.10 14.65
C VAL A 161 6.71 -1.12 16.02
N LYS A 162 6.43 0.06 16.58
CA LYS A 162 5.65 0.25 17.80
C LYS A 162 5.04 1.65 17.81
N HIS A 163 4.19 1.92 18.80
CA HIS A 163 3.77 3.28 19.11
C HIS A 163 4.94 4.07 19.70
N ILE A 164 5.20 5.27 19.18
CA ILE A 164 6.31 6.14 19.60
C ILE A 164 5.81 7.58 19.69
N ASN A 165 6.14 8.28 20.77
CA ASN A 165 5.90 9.70 20.92
C ASN A 165 6.91 10.50 20.12
N TYR A 166 6.62 10.68 18.85
CA TYR A 166 7.48 11.42 17.95
C TYR A 166 7.16 12.93 17.95
N ASN A 167 7.13 13.51 19.16
CA ASN A 167 7.13 14.95 19.37
C ASN A 167 8.58 15.44 19.53
N ARG A 168 9.08 16.14 18.52
CA ARG A 168 10.50 16.49 18.34
C ARG A 168 10.70 17.99 18.21
N THR A 169 10.76 18.64 19.36
CA THR A 169 11.07 20.08 19.48
C THR A 169 12.48 20.42 18.99
N ASP A 170 13.38 19.43 18.98
CA ASP A 170 14.72 19.53 18.41
C ASP A 170 14.74 19.51 16.87
N PHE A 171 13.68 19.00 16.23
CA PHE A 171 13.52 19.08 14.77
C PHE A 171 12.79 20.35 14.36
N SER A 172 11.77 20.75 15.11
CA SER A 172 11.11 22.04 14.93
C SER A 172 10.44 22.50 16.21
N PHE A 173 10.74 23.73 16.63
CA PHE A 173 10.03 24.35 17.74
C PHE A 173 8.55 24.63 17.41
N THR A 174 8.24 24.93 16.15
CA THR A 174 6.90 25.34 15.70
C THR A 174 6.03 24.15 15.29
N TYR A 175 6.62 23.11 14.70
CA TYR A 175 5.91 21.92 14.20
C TYR A 175 6.56 20.63 14.70
N PRO A 176 6.59 20.40 16.02
CA PRO A 176 7.36 19.30 16.59
C PRO A 176 6.68 17.93 16.42
N SER A 177 5.36 17.91 16.17
CA SER A 177 4.60 16.66 16.04
C SER A 177 4.71 16.07 14.64
N MET A 178 5.17 14.82 14.54
CA MET A 178 5.13 14.07 13.28
C MET A 178 3.70 13.74 12.82
N LYS A 179 3.57 13.52 11.51
CA LYS A 179 2.36 13.00 10.86
C LYS A 179 2.48 11.49 10.77
N ILE A 180 1.43 10.76 11.15
CA ILE A 180 1.41 9.29 11.08
C ILE A 180 0.29 8.88 10.14
N ILE A 181 0.64 8.09 9.13
CA ILE A 181 -0.31 7.49 8.20
C ILE A 181 -0.43 6.01 8.58
N ALA A 182 -1.61 5.59 9.01
CA ALA A 182 -1.96 4.18 9.15
C ALA A 182 -2.72 3.75 7.90
N ARG A 183 -2.19 2.77 7.16
CA ARG A 183 -2.80 2.21 5.95
C ARG A 183 -3.16 0.76 6.22
N TYR A 184 -4.45 0.47 6.16
CA TYR A 184 -4.99 -0.88 6.19
C TYR A 184 -4.95 -1.48 4.79
N HIS A 185 -4.49 -2.73 4.75
CA HIS A 185 -4.49 -3.63 3.61
C HIS A 185 -5.40 -4.80 3.96
N ASP A 186 -6.52 -4.89 3.26
CA ASP A 186 -7.43 -6.03 3.23
C ASP A 186 -6.71 -7.10 2.40
N CYS A 187 -6.05 -8.03 3.09
CA CYS A 187 -5.25 -9.09 2.48
C CYS A 187 -6.17 -10.22 2.00
N ASP A 188 -5.69 -11.11 1.13
CA ASP A 188 -6.51 -12.20 0.56
C ASP A 188 -7.25 -12.98 1.65
N ASP A 189 -8.57 -12.83 1.69
CA ASP A 189 -9.41 -13.32 2.79
C ASP A 189 -9.54 -14.87 2.79
N LYS A 190 -9.00 -15.59 1.79
CA LYS A 190 -9.12 -17.06 1.73
C LYS A 190 -8.33 -17.72 2.85
N ARG A 191 -7.03 -17.45 2.94
CA ARG A 191 -6.09 -18.03 3.93
C ARG A 191 -4.82 -17.16 4.08
N PRO A 192 -4.95 -15.89 4.51
CA PRO A 192 -3.83 -14.97 4.49
C PRO A 192 -2.73 -15.40 5.47
N ILE A 193 -1.49 -15.44 5.01
CA ILE A 193 -0.28 -15.70 5.80
C ILE A 193 0.60 -14.44 5.84
N ASN A 194 0.18 -13.50 6.70
CA ASN A 194 0.99 -12.34 7.04
C ASN A 194 1.91 -12.67 8.22
N ASP A 195 3.17 -12.25 8.14
CA ASP A 195 4.11 -12.44 9.24
C ASP A 195 5.21 -11.36 9.24
N ALA A 196 5.96 -11.30 10.33
CA ALA A 196 7.18 -10.54 10.40
C ALA A 196 8.24 -11.33 11.17
N TRP A 197 9.49 -11.26 10.74
CA TRP A 197 10.61 -11.86 11.44
C TRP A 197 11.79 -10.90 11.46
N GLY A 198 12.49 -10.84 12.58
CA GLY A 198 13.59 -9.92 12.74
C GLY A 198 14.60 -10.36 13.77
N THR A 199 15.75 -9.68 13.78
CA THR A 199 16.87 -9.98 14.69
C THR A 199 16.84 -9.15 15.97
N HIS A 200 15.93 -8.16 16.07
CA HIS A 200 15.82 -7.32 17.25
C HIS A 200 15.13 -8.06 18.41
N PRO A 201 15.68 -8.08 19.63
CA PRO A 201 15.16 -8.91 20.73
C PRO A 201 13.71 -8.58 21.15
N LYS A 202 13.23 -7.36 20.86
CA LYS A 202 11.86 -6.92 21.17
C LYS A 202 10.93 -6.82 19.95
N TYR A 203 11.46 -6.84 18.73
CA TYR A 203 10.72 -6.54 17.49
C TYR A 203 11.08 -7.59 16.43
N ASN A 204 10.84 -8.86 16.77
CA ASN A 204 11.28 -10.02 16.00
C ASN A 204 10.12 -10.89 15.46
N SER A 205 8.88 -10.51 15.71
CA SER A 205 7.69 -11.27 15.28
C SER A 205 6.54 -10.33 14.94
N ALA A 206 5.58 -10.79 14.12
CA ALA A 206 4.34 -10.07 13.84
C ALA A 206 3.63 -9.61 15.12
N LYS A 207 3.51 -10.51 16.11
CA LYS A 207 2.94 -10.20 17.43
C LYS A 207 3.70 -9.10 18.17
N ALA A 208 5.03 -9.11 18.10
CA ALA A 208 5.87 -8.15 18.81
C ALA A 208 5.79 -6.73 18.23
N ILE A 209 5.59 -6.60 16.92
CA ILE A 209 5.44 -5.30 16.25
C ILE A 209 3.98 -4.81 16.18
N SER A 210 3.01 -5.69 16.46
CA SER A 210 1.56 -5.37 16.51
C SER A 210 1.13 -4.71 17.82
N THR A 211 1.97 -3.84 18.40
CA THR A 211 1.75 -3.23 19.73
C THR A 211 1.41 -1.74 19.68
N GLY A 212 1.31 -1.15 18.48
CA GLY A 212 1.05 0.27 18.25
C GLY A 212 0.09 0.50 17.09
N TYR A 213 0.41 1.45 16.22
CA TYR A 213 -0.37 1.69 14.99
C TYR A 213 -0.25 0.53 14.00
N THR A 214 0.94 -0.04 13.87
CA THR A 214 1.12 -1.24 13.06
C THR A 214 0.41 -2.42 13.70
N LYS A 215 -0.26 -3.22 12.87
CA LYS A 215 -0.95 -4.45 13.24
C LYS A 215 -0.79 -5.46 12.11
N ILE A 216 -0.44 -6.69 12.45
CA ILE A 216 -0.31 -7.81 11.52
C ILE A 216 -1.10 -8.97 12.12
N ASP A 217 -2.21 -9.30 11.47
CA ASP A 217 -3.05 -10.46 11.74
C ASP A 217 -3.49 -11.08 10.40
N ASN A 218 -4.77 -11.43 10.25
CA ASN A 218 -5.31 -11.83 8.95
C ASN A 218 -5.19 -10.70 7.92
N ASN A 219 -5.23 -9.44 8.39
CA ASN A 219 -5.02 -8.24 7.60
C ASN A 219 -3.85 -7.43 8.15
N VAL A 220 -3.45 -6.39 7.43
CA VAL A 220 -2.24 -5.64 7.78
C VAL A 220 -2.52 -4.14 7.85
N VAL A 221 -2.21 -3.53 8.98
CA VAL A 221 -2.05 -2.08 9.10
C VAL A 221 -0.56 -1.75 9.12
N LEU A 222 -0.09 -1.05 8.09
CA LEU A 222 1.24 -0.47 8.06
C LEU A 222 1.17 1.00 8.49
N ALA A 223 2.00 1.37 9.46
CA ALA A 223 2.06 2.74 9.95
C ALA A 223 3.39 3.42 9.61
N TRP A 224 3.29 4.63 9.06
CA TRP A 224 4.42 5.42 8.57
C TRP A 224 4.45 6.77 9.27
N ALA A 225 5.58 7.13 9.88
CA ALA A 225 5.78 8.44 10.50
C ALA A 225 6.59 9.36 9.57
N PHE A 226 6.04 10.55 9.31
CA PHE A 226 6.65 11.60 8.49
C PHE A 226 6.94 12.86 9.34
N PRO A 227 8.10 13.52 9.15
CA PRO A 227 8.31 14.83 9.75
C PRO A 227 7.31 15.84 9.17
N ASP A 228 7.01 16.93 9.90
CA ASP A 228 6.26 18.03 9.28
C ASP A 228 7.15 18.68 8.20
N ARG A 229 6.60 18.89 7.00
CA ARG A 229 7.30 19.57 5.89
C ARG A 229 7.80 20.96 6.28
N ARG A 230 7.12 21.65 7.19
CA ARG A 230 7.51 22.97 7.70
C ARG A 230 8.42 22.86 8.92
N GLY A 231 8.54 21.66 9.48
CA GLY A 231 9.33 21.36 10.66
C GLY A 231 10.74 20.88 10.36
N VAL A 232 11.31 21.26 9.21
CA VAL A 232 12.65 20.81 8.85
C VAL A 232 13.70 21.75 9.43
N PRO A 233 14.59 21.26 10.30
CA PRO A 233 15.56 22.12 10.98
C PRO A 233 16.61 22.66 9.99
N SER A 234 16.70 23.99 9.88
CA SER A 234 17.69 24.68 9.03
C SER A 234 19.14 24.50 9.53
N THR A 235 19.31 24.14 10.80
CA THR A 235 20.60 24.04 11.50
C THR A 235 20.95 22.62 11.94
N MET A 236 20.31 21.60 11.35
CA MET A 236 20.50 20.23 11.82
C MET A 236 21.97 19.82 11.71
N THR A 237 22.57 19.46 12.84
CA THR A 237 23.95 18.99 12.87
C THR A 237 24.04 17.66 12.13
N SER A 238 25.15 17.46 11.40
CA SER A 238 25.35 16.29 10.52
C SER A 238 25.23 14.92 11.22
N GLY A 239 25.21 14.86 12.55
CA GLY A 239 25.07 13.64 13.36
C GLY A 239 23.64 13.29 13.81
N GLN A 240 22.63 14.05 13.39
CA GLN A 240 21.21 13.76 13.67
C GLN A 240 20.41 13.36 12.41
N PHE A 241 21.07 13.26 11.25
CA PHE A 241 20.44 12.99 9.96
C PHE A 241 20.62 11.53 9.56
N GLY A 242 19.53 10.78 9.46
CA GLY A 242 19.54 9.35 9.17
C GLY A 242 20.15 8.52 10.30
N PRO A 243 20.43 7.22 10.06
CA PRO A 243 21.00 6.34 11.07
C PRO A 243 22.37 6.84 11.57
N LYS A 244 22.64 6.75 12.88
CA LYS A 244 23.91 7.21 13.47
C LYS A 244 25.13 6.49 12.89
N THR A 245 25.01 5.17 12.70
CA THR A 245 25.99 4.37 11.97
C THR A 245 25.65 4.43 10.50
N ARG A 246 26.61 4.86 9.67
CA ARG A 246 26.37 5.06 8.23
C ARG A 246 26.03 3.74 7.55
N ILE A 247 24.80 3.66 7.03
CA ILE A 247 24.31 2.62 6.12
C ILE A 247 23.61 3.27 4.93
N ASN A 248 23.42 2.50 3.85
CA ASN A 248 22.47 2.88 2.82
C ASN A 248 21.07 2.49 3.29
N TYR A 249 20.09 3.36 3.02
CA TYR A 249 18.72 3.16 3.47
C TYR A 249 17.73 3.88 2.55
N GLY A 250 16.47 3.45 2.62
CA GLY A 250 15.35 4.12 1.99
C GLY A 250 14.27 4.55 2.97
N VAL A 251 13.40 5.44 2.52
CA VAL A 251 12.21 5.92 3.23
C VAL A 251 11.05 6.09 2.24
N ILE A 252 9.82 6.18 2.74
CA ILE A 252 8.70 6.62 1.90
C ILE A 252 8.98 8.06 1.44
N CYS A 253 8.94 8.29 0.14
CA CYS A 253 9.27 9.56 -0.48
C CYS A 253 8.11 10.55 -0.39
N GLY A 254 8.35 11.77 0.11
CA GLY A 254 7.33 12.81 0.15
C GLY A 254 7.08 13.56 -1.15
N SER A 255 7.52 13.03 -2.30
CA SER A 255 7.42 13.77 -3.56
C SER A 255 7.48 12.84 -4.76
N PRO A 256 6.57 12.97 -5.75
CA PRO A 256 6.66 12.21 -6.99
C PRO A 256 8.00 12.38 -7.74
N ALA A 257 8.59 13.57 -7.67
CA ALA A 257 9.87 13.87 -8.33
C ALA A 257 11.08 13.20 -7.64
N GLY A 258 10.99 12.93 -6.34
CA GLY A 258 12.03 12.26 -5.56
C GLY A 258 11.89 10.73 -5.53
N THR A 259 10.84 10.17 -6.15
CA THR A 259 10.58 8.74 -6.20
C THR A 259 11.64 8.04 -7.05
N MET A 260 12.29 7.05 -6.48
CA MET A 260 13.25 6.17 -7.16
C MET A 260 12.65 4.81 -7.50
N GLY A 261 11.72 4.35 -6.68
CA GLY A 261 11.02 3.10 -6.90
C GLY A 261 9.65 3.11 -6.26
N LYS A 262 8.84 2.14 -6.64
CA LYS A 262 7.48 1.97 -6.16
C LYS A 262 7.22 0.51 -5.81
N ILE A 263 6.44 0.29 -4.76
CA ILE A 263 5.94 -1.03 -4.39
C ILE A 263 4.41 -0.96 -4.49
N LEU A 264 3.84 -1.75 -5.40
CA LEU A 264 2.40 -1.91 -5.57
C LEU A 264 1.97 -3.16 -4.81
N PHE A 265 0.96 -2.98 -3.99
CA PHE A 265 0.23 -4.00 -3.26
C PHE A 265 -1.10 -4.19 -3.95
N ASP A 266 -1.32 -5.40 -4.45
CA ASP A 266 -2.58 -5.84 -5.04
C ASP A 266 -3.27 -6.76 -4.04
N ASP A 267 -3.94 -6.19 -3.05
CA ASP A 267 -4.21 -6.87 -1.77
C ASP A 267 -5.45 -7.76 -1.76
N GLU A 268 -6.62 -7.26 -2.18
CA GLU A 268 -7.86 -8.04 -2.31
C GLU A 268 -8.74 -7.52 -3.46
N ASP A 269 -9.24 -8.45 -4.28
CA ASP A 269 -10.09 -8.14 -5.45
C ASP A 269 -11.57 -7.98 -5.07
N SER A 270 -11.99 -8.67 -4.02
CA SER A 270 -13.39 -8.89 -3.69
C SER A 270 -13.78 -8.17 -2.41
N SER A 271 -14.66 -7.19 -2.54
CA SER A 271 -15.22 -6.43 -1.43
C SER A 271 -14.12 -5.79 -0.57
N ASN A 272 -13.14 -5.17 -1.23
CA ASN A 272 -11.95 -4.61 -0.63
C ASN A 272 -12.30 -3.55 0.45
N LYS A 273 -11.70 -3.70 1.63
CA LYS A 273 -11.97 -2.90 2.83
C LYS A 273 -10.85 -1.92 3.17
N ASN A 274 -10.00 -1.62 2.20
CA ASN A 274 -8.87 -0.73 2.37
C ASN A 274 -9.26 0.68 2.85
N TRP A 275 -8.57 1.14 3.89
CA TRP A 275 -8.72 2.49 4.42
C TRP A 275 -7.38 3.08 4.82
N ALA A 276 -7.33 4.40 4.99
CA ALA A 276 -6.16 5.08 5.53
C ALA A 276 -6.54 6.21 6.47
N LYS A 277 -5.82 6.32 7.58
CA LYS A 277 -6.04 7.34 8.62
C LYS A 277 -4.79 8.18 8.83
N LEU A 278 -4.98 9.49 8.96
CA LEU A 278 -3.94 10.44 9.33
C LEU A 278 -4.06 10.82 10.81
N TYR A 279 -2.95 10.72 11.52
CA TYR A 279 -2.77 11.21 12.87
C TYR A 279 -1.69 12.30 12.91
N THR A 280 -1.83 13.24 13.85
CA THR A 280 -0.79 14.23 14.15
C THR A 280 -0.36 14.01 15.60
N GLY A 281 0.87 13.52 15.80
CA GLY A 281 1.23 12.88 17.05
C GLY A 281 0.22 11.77 17.39
N TYR A 282 -0.49 11.93 18.51
CA TYR A 282 -1.46 10.95 19.01
C TYR A 282 -2.92 11.23 18.70
N THR A 283 -3.18 12.31 17.98
CA THR A 283 -4.54 12.76 17.74
C THR A 283 -4.94 12.38 16.34
N PHE A 284 -6.05 11.65 16.22
CA PHE A 284 -6.72 11.44 14.95
C PHE A 284 -6.98 12.79 14.29
N THR A 285 -6.55 12.94 13.05
CA THR A 285 -6.67 14.18 12.30
C THR A 285 -7.80 14.08 11.29
N LYS A 286 -7.77 13.04 10.45
CA LYS A 286 -8.80 12.77 9.44
C LYS A 286 -8.62 11.39 8.83
N ASP A 287 -9.68 10.91 8.22
CA ASP A 287 -9.60 9.83 7.24
C ASP A 287 -9.04 10.36 5.92
N LEU A 288 -8.28 9.51 5.23
CA LEU A 288 -7.77 9.79 3.90
C LEU A 288 -8.72 9.16 2.89
N ALA A 289 -9.10 9.95 1.88
CA ALA A 289 -9.99 9.51 0.83
C ALA A 289 -9.35 8.35 0.05
N SER A 290 -10.17 7.41 -0.41
CA SER A 290 -9.75 6.38 -1.36
C SER A 290 -9.53 6.98 -2.76
N GLU A 291 -8.90 6.22 -3.65
CA GLU A 291 -8.55 6.59 -5.03
C GLU A 291 -7.83 7.95 -5.14
N THR A 292 -6.95 8.24 -4.18
CA THR A 292 -6.28 9.53 -4.03
C THR A 292 -4.77 9.38 -3.92
N LEU A 293 -4.04 10.11 -4.77
CA LEU A 293 -2.59 10.25 -4.65
C LEU A 293 -2.26 11.31 -3.57
N TYR A 294 -1.74 10.85 -2.45
CA TYR A 294 -1.09 11.67 -1.43
C TYR A 294 0.41 11.77 -1.71
N GLY A 295 0.77 12.62 -2.67
CA GLY A 295 2.15 12.78 -3.12
C GLY A 295 3.12 13.17 -1.99
N GLU A 296 2.65 13.96 -1.01
CA GLU A 296 3.42 14.33 0.18
C GLU A 296 3.68 13.17 1.12
N TYR A 297 2.88 12.10 1.09
CA TYR A 297 3.08 10.88 1.89
C TYR A 297 3.57 9.71 1.06
N GLY A 298 3.92 9.93 -0.22
CA GLY A 298 4.38 8.88 -1.12
C GLY A 298 3.40 7.72 -1.24
N LEU A 299 2.10 7.99 -1.08
CA LEU A 299 1.06 6.97 -0.96
C LEU A 299 -0.03 7.24 -1.99
N ASN A 300 -0.41 6.22 -2.76
CA ASN A 300 -1.70 6.20 -3.44
C ASN A 300 -2.65 5.32 -2.65
N THR A 301 -3.73 5.91 -2.14
CA THR A 301 -4.82 5.18 -1.50
C THR A 301 -5.81 4.78 -2.58
N GLY A 302 -6.24 3.53 -2.56
CA GLY A 302 -7.21 3.01 -3.52
C GLY A 302 -7.61 1.60 -3.12
N LYS A 303 -8.21 0.87 -4.06
CA LYS A 303 -8.36 -0.58 -3.93
C LYS A 303 -7.01 -1.25 -3.81
N ASN A 304 -6.03 -0.83 -4.61
CA ASN A 304 -4.64 -1.24 -4.45
C ASN A 304 -3.81 -0.13 -3.81
N THR A 305 -2.74 -0.51 -3.10
CA THR A 305 -1.88 0.43 -2.40
C THR A 305 -0.55 0.60 -3.13
N LEU A 306 -0.16 1.85 -3.45
CA LEU A 306 1.15 2.14 -4.02
C LEU A 306 1.99 2.97 -3.04
N TYR A 307 3.16 2.46 -2.67
CA TYR A 307 4.16 3.21 -1.92
C TYR A 307 5.29 3.70 -2.83
N SER A 308 5.62 4.97 -2.75
CA SER A 308 6.77 5.58 -3.43
C SER A 308 7.96 5.65 -2.50
N ILE A 309 9.10 5.10 -2.94
CA ILE A 309 10.32 4.95 -2.16
C ILE A 309 11.41 5.86 -2.72
N THR A 310 12.22 6.42 -1.83
CA THR A 310 13.47 7.12 -2.20
C THR A 310 14.62 6.58 -1.35
N LEU A 311 15.80 6.46 -1.96
CA LEU A 311 16.98 5.85 -1.35
C LEU A 311 18.11 6.88 -1.23
N ASN A 312 18.85 6.85 -0.14
CA ASN A 312 19.96 7.78 0.08
C ASN A 312 21.14 7.60 -0.89
N THR A 313 21.14 6.52 -1.68
CA THR A 313 22.13 6.22 -2.71
C THR A 313 22.04 7.12 -3.93
N ASN A 314 20.87 7.71 -4.22
CA ASN A 314 20.71 8.74 -5.24
C ASN A 314 20.53 10.10 -4.60
N LEU A 315 21.61 10.89 -4.58
CA LEU A 315 21.62 12.20 -3.94
C LEU A 315 20.64 13.18 -4.58
N ASP A 316 20.38 13.08 -5.89
CA ASP A 316 19.49 14.02 -6.56
C ASP A 316 18.03 13.81 -6.13
N CYS A 317 17.53 12.58 -6.25
CA CYS A 317 16.19 12.22 -5.79
C CYS A 317 16.03 12.45 -4.28
N PHE A 318 16.99 11.98 -3.48
CA PHE A 318 16.88 11.98 -2.02
C PHE A 318 17.11 13.34 -1.38
N LYS A 319 18.01 14.18 -1.94
CA LYS A 319 18.35 15.49 -1.34
C LYS A 319 17.73 16.68 -2.06
N ASN A 320 17.61 16.63 -3.39
CA ASN A 320 17.24 17.80 -4.22
C ASN A 320 15.81 17.74 -4.73
N LYS A 321 15.08 16.65 -4.52
CA LYS A 321 13.68 16.52 -4.99
C LYS A 321 12.72 16.12 -3.89
N ASN A 322 13.23 15.54 -2.79
CA ASN A 322 12.45 15.14 -1.63
C ASN A 322 12.11 16.32 -0.72
N ILE A 323 10.82 16.63 -0.58
CA ILE A 323 10.33 17.78 0.20
C ILE A 323 10.66 17.72 1.69
N TYR A 324 10.94 16.53 2.22
CA TYR A 324 11.32 16.34 3.61
C TYR A 324 12.84 16.47 3.80
N HIS A 325 13.61 16.74 2.75
CA HIS A 325 15.03 16.99 2.90
C HIS A 325 15.29 18.47 3.25
N PRO A 326 16.13 18.80 4.26
CA PRO A 326 16.40 20.19 4.68
C PRO A 326 16.82 21.16 3.57
N ARG A 327 17.53 20.67 2.56
CA ARG A 327 17.95 21.48 1.41
C ARG A 327 16.80 22.00 0.54
N MET A 328 15.63 21.34 0.55
CA MET A 328 14.49 21.72 -0.30
C MET A 328 13.67 22.88 0.26
N ILE A 329 13.94 23.28 1.51
CA ILE A 329 13.19 24.34 2.19
C ILE A 329 13.96 25.66 2.19
N THR A 330 15.27 25.62 1.96
CA THR A 330 16.11 26.83 1.76
C THR A 330 16.04 27.40 0.35
N ALA A 331 15.21 26.85 -0.54
CA ALA A 331 15.10 27.24 -1.94
C ALA A 331 13.78 27.95 -2.31
N ASN A 332 12.88 28.20 -1.33
CA ASN A 332 11.64 28.94 -1.51
C ASN A 332 11.51 30.06 -0.48
#